data_AF-A0A1F5E0B8-F1
#
_entry.id   AF-A0A1F5E0B8-F1
#
_cell.length_a   1.000
_cell.length_b   1.000
_cell.length_c   1.000
_cell.angle_alpha   90.00
_cell.angle_beta   90.00
_cell.angle_gamma   90.00
#
_symmetry.space_group_name_H-M   'P 1'
#
loop_
_entity.id
_entity.type
_entity.pdbx_description
1 polymer ?
#
loop_
_entity_poly.entity_id
_entity_poly.type
_entity_poly.pdbx_seq_one_letter_code
_entity_poly.pdbx_strand_id
1 'polypeptide(L)'
;MTLVAIIFFAVGYSIFGLAQDWQLTALAYITSSVAMLITSNVCPMVCGACLKSSERTTGMQLCDTIASIPRLFAPIIAALAIAMLGGLTTEGIRPLFWLSAVVAMTAFLVVYKWFNNPNIPKSAETQSFTHGIRRIFSEGVKVKRWGAYYALMTLPWYMGFYIPLYAKEIKGADTLVLGLMDSGYWLAVVLLAIPVGLAADRLGRKRTIAALTPLYCLGLMLLGYAPGGLILIIAGALNGFTMLAGVTESSMTVELVPRDLLGSWFGLLGFIMGLVNFIAPILGGFLWNVNPTTILYFLAVTQILKLGILATMPSKPKYS
;
A
#
# COMPACT_ATOMS: atom_id res chain seq x y z
N MET A 1 -12.62 -14.71 -9.87
CA MET A 1 -11.30 -14.08 -9.65
C MET A 1 -10.88 -14.06 -8.19
N THR A 2 -11.77 -13.73 -7.24
CA THR A 2 -11.45 -13.75 -5.78
C THR A 2 -10.90 -15.10 -5.30
N LEU A 3 -11.57 -16.20 -5.64
CA LEU A 3 -11.14 -17.56 -5.26
C LEU A 3 -9.75 -17.91 -5.81
N VAL A 4 -9.44 -17.49 -7.04
CA VAL A 4 -8.11 -17.67 -7.64
C VAL A 4 -7.06 -16.92 -6.83
N ALA A 5 -7.32 -15.67 -6.45
CA ALA A 5 -6.39 -14.89 -5.64
C ALA A 5 -6.11 -15.55 -4.28
N ILE A 6 -7.14 -16.08 -3.62
CA ILE A 6 -6.98 -16.77 -2.32
C ILE A 6 -6.15 -18.06 -2.47
N ILE A 7 -6.34 -18.82 -3.56
CA ILE A 7 -5.51 -20.00 -3.86
C ILE A 7 -4.04 -19.59 -4.04
N PHE A 8 -3.78 -18.52 -4.81
CA PHE A 8 -2.41 -18.03 -5.00
C PHE A 8 -1.78 -17.57 -3.68
N PHE A 9 -2.54 -16.96 -2.76
CA PHE A 9 -2.05 -16.66 -1.41
C PHE A 9 -1.71 -17.92 -0.62
N ALA A 10 -2.62 -18.91 -0.60
CA ALA A 10 -2.38 -20.16 0.11
C ALA A 10 -1.13 -20.89 -0.41
N VAL A 11 -0.98 -20.98 -1.74
CA VAL A 11 0.20 -21.56 -2.39
C VAL A 11 1.45 -20.76 -2.05
N GLY A 12 1.43 -19.44 -2.16
CA GLY A 12 2.57 -18.57 -1.82
C GLY A 12 3.03 -18.76 -0.37
N TYR A 13 2.10 -18.75 0.59
CA TYR A 13 2.41 -18.98 2.00
C TYR A 13 2.92 -20.39 2.28
N SER A 14 2.38 -21.42 1.62
CA SER A 14 2.90 -22.79 1.74
C SER A 14 4.33 -22.90 1.20
N ILE A 15 4.66 -22.24 0.08
CA ILE A 15 6.02 -22.21 -0.45
C ILE A 15 6.96 -21.49 0.53
N PHE A 16 6.54 -20.38 1.16
CA PHE A 16 7.32 -19.73 2.22
C PHE A 16 7.58 -20.67 3.41
N GLY A 17 6.58 -21.45 3.83
CA GLY A 17 6.73 -22.43 4.91
C GLY A 17 7.71 -23.56 4.60
N LEU A 18 7.86 -23.91 3.32
CA LEU A 18 8.77 -24.96 2.82
C LEU A 18 10.12 -24.41 2.35
N ALA A 19 10.30 -23.09 2.30
CA ALA A 19 11.48 -22.48 1.71
C ALA A 19 12.75 -22.84 2.52
N GLN A 20 13.70 -23.48 1.85
CA GLN A 20 15.03 -23.80 2.36
C GLN A 20 16.10 -22.91 1.70
N ASP A 21 15.87 -22.53 0.44
CA ASP A 21 16.76 -21.68 -0.34
C ASP A 21 16.10 -20.36 -0.74
N TRP A 22 16.92 -19.36 -1.06
CA TRP A 22 16.45 -18.04 -1.52
C TRP A 22 15.60 -18.13 -2.79
N GLN A 23 15.81 -19.15 -3.63
CA GLN A 23 15.06 -19.39 -4.86
C GLN A 23 13.58 -19.69 -4.58
N LEU A 24 13.31 -20.54 -3.59
CA LEU A 24 11.96 -20.87 -3.15
C LEU A 24 11.30 -19.65 -2.50
N THR A 25 12.04 -18.87 -1.71
CA THR A 25 11.56 -17.61 -1.13
C THR A 25 11.19 -16.60 -2.21
N ALA A 26 11.98 -16.48 -3.28
CA ALA A 26 11.69 -15.61 -4.41
C ALA A 26 10.42 -16.06 -5.16
N LEU A 27 10.25 -17.36 -5.39
CA LEU A 27 9.05 -17.91 -6.01
C LEU A 27 7.79 -17.67 -5.14
N ALA A 28 7.92 -17.86 -3.83
CA ALA A 28 6.85 -17.58 -2.87
C ALA A 28 6.45 -16.10 -2.91
N TYR A 29 7.44 -15.20 -2.96
CA TYR A 29 7.22 -13.76 -3.09
C TYR A 29 6.47 -13.41 -4.36
N ILE A 30 6.93 -13.89 -5.54
CA ILE A 30 6.26 -13.66 -6.83
C ILE A 30 4.80 -14.11 -6.78
N THR A 31 4.56 -15.33 -6.28
CA THR A 31 3.21 -15.91 -6.19
C THR A 31 2.30 -15.07 -5.30
N SER A 32 2.83 -14.61 -4.16
CA SER A 32 2.10 -13.79 -3.19
C SER A 32 1.84 -12.37 -3.73
N SER A 33 2.79 -11.79 -4.49
CA SER A 33 2.62 -10.49 -5.15
C SER A 33 1.53 -10.54 -6.22
N VAL A 34 1.48 -11.61 -7.02
CA VAL A 34 0.39 -11.82 -8.00
C VAL A 34 -0.96 -11.93 -7.30
N ALA A 35 -1.04 -12.70 -6.21
CA ALA A 35 -2.25 -12.81 -5.40
C ALA A 35 -2.74 -11.45 -4.88
N MET A 36 -1.81 -10.62 -4.40
CA MET A 36 -2.09 -9.26 -3.92
C MET A 36 -2.60 -8.35 -5.04
N LEU A 37 -2.00 -8.42 -6.22
CA LEU A 37 -2.42 -7.63 -7.38
C LEU A 37 -3.86 -7.97 -7.79
N ILE A 38 -4.21 -9.26 -7.84
CA ILE A 38 -5.57 -9.70 -8.18
C ILE A 38 -6.55 -9.21 -7.11
N THR A 39 -6.23 -9.41 -5.82
CA THR A 39 -7.13 -9.08 -4.70
C THR A 39 -7.45 -7.57 -4.63
N SER A 40 -6.44 -6.72 -4.82
CA SER A 40 -6.60 -5.25 -4.81
C SER A 40 -7.55 -4.74 -5.89
N ASN A 41 -7.67 -5.45 -7.02
CA ASN A 41 -8.61 -5.09 -8.09
C ASN A 41 -10.01 -5.69 -7.88
N VAL A 42 -10.10 -6.89 -7.28
CA VAL A 42 -11.36 -7.62 -7.15
C VAL A 42 -12.27 -7.03 -6.07
N CYS A 43 -11.73 -6.59 -4.94
CA CYS A 43 -12.52 -6.06 -3.83
C CYS A 43 -13.42 -4.85 -4.23
N PRO A 44 -12.90 -3.79 -4.88
CA PRO A 44 -13.72 -2.67 -5.34
C PRO A 44 -14.69 -3.05 -6.48
N MET A 45 -14.38 -4.06 -7.29
CA MET A 45 -15.30 -4.60 -8.30
C MET A 45 -16.51 -5.30 -7.65
N VAL A 46 -16.28 -6.15 -6.65
CA VAL A 46 -17.35 -6.83 -5.92
C VAL A 46 -18.24 -5.82 -5.18
N CYS A 47 -17.64 -4.86 -4.48
CA CYS A 47 -18.40 -3.79 -3.82
C CYS A 47 -19.23 -2.97 -4.81
N GLY A 48 -18.68 -2.70 -6.00
CA GLY A 48 -19.39 -1.99 -7.06
C GLY A 48 -20.54 -2.76 -7.70
N ALA A 49 -20.47 -4.10 -7.71
CA ALA A 49 -21.53 -4.95 -8.26
C ALA A 49 -22.65 -5.22 -7.25
N CYS A 50 -22.32 -5.31 -5.95
CA CYS A 50 -23.28 -5.68 -4.90
C CYS A 50 -24.01 -4.47 -4.28
N LEU A 51 -23.41 -3.28 -4.29
CA LEU A 51 -23.95 -2.10 -3.61
C LEU A 51 -24.51 -1.07 -4.60
N LYS A 52 -25.63 -0.44 -4.23
CA LYS A 52 -26.19 0.69 -4.98
C LYS A 52 -25.24 1.88 -4.93
N SER A 53 -25.28 2.74 -5.95
CA SER A 53 -24.41 3.93 -6.06
C SER A 53 -24.41 4.83 -4.82
N SER A 54 -25.54 4.97 -4.12
CA SER A 54 -25.66 5.80 -2.91
C SER A 54 -25.07 5.16 -1.66
N GLU A 55 -25.04 3.82 -1.61
CA GLU A 55 -24.60 3.04 -0.44
C GLU A 55 -23.16 2.51 -0.61
N ARG A 56 -22.62 2.55 -1.83
CA ARG A 56 -21.31 2.00 -2.18
C ARG A 56 -20.19 2.59 -1.32
N THR A 57 -20.17 3.91 -1.13
CA THR A 57 -19.16 4.58 -0.32
C THR A 57 -19.21 4.13 1.14
N THR A 58 -20.42 4.07 1.71
CA THR A 58 -20.64 3.62 3.10
C THR A 58 -20.28 2.15 3.27
N GLY A 59 -20.65 1.28 2.33
CA GLY A 59 -20.31 -0.14 2.38
C GLY A 59 -18.80 -0.39 2.25
N MET A 60 -18.10 0.32 1.36
CA MET A 60 -16.64 0.24 1.24
C MET A 60 -15.95 0.70 2.54
N GLN A 61 -16.40 1.80 3.12
CA GLN A 61 -15.87 2.29 4.40
C GLN A 61 -16.11 1.30 5.55
N LEU A 62 -17.27 0.63 5.59
CA LEU A 62 -17.56 -0.38 6.60
C LEU A 62 -16.64 -1.61 6.43
N CYS A 63 -16.45 -2.08 5.19
CA CYS A 63 -15.51 -3.16 4.88
C CYS A 63 -14.08 -2.81 5.31
N ASP A 64 -13.61 -1.60 4.99
CA ASP A 64 -12.27 -1.14 5.38
C ASP A 64 -12.12 -1.01 6.90
N THR A 65 -13.16 -0.55 7.59
CA THR A 65 -13.17 -0.45 9.07
C THR A 65 -13.07 -1.83 9.72
N ILE A 66 -13.85 -2.80 9.24
CA ILE A 66 -13.80 -4.18 9.73
C ILE A 66 -12.42 -4.81 9.44
N ALA A 67 -11.89 -4.59 8.23
CA ALA A 67 -10.57 -5.08 7.83
C ALA A 67 -9.41 -4.43 8.60
N SER A 68 -9.64 -3.28 9.22
CA SER A 68 -8.61 -2.56 9.98
C SER A 68 -8.34 -3.18 11.36
N ILE A 69 -9.33 -3.84 11.97
CA ILE A 69 -9.16 -4.47 13.29
C ILE A 69 -8.08 -5.58 13.23
N PRO A 70 -8.15 -6.56 12.30
CA PRO A 70 -7.07 -7.53 12.15
C PRO A 70 -5.73 -6.89 11.84
N ARG A 71 -5.69 -5.83 11.02
CA ARG A 71 -4.44 -5.14 10.66
C ARG A 71 -3.76 -4.48 11.86
N LEU A 72 -4.52 -4.02 12.84
CA LEU A 72 -3.98 -3.40 14.05
C LEU A 72 -3.34 -4.42 15.00
N PHE A 73 -3.95 -5.60 15.15
CA PHE A 73 -3.49 -6.60 16.13
C PHE A 73 -2.60 -7.68 15.54
N ALA A 74 -2.71 -7.98 14.25
CA ALA A 74 -1.93 -9.03 13.60
C ALA A 74 -0.42 -8.86 13.76
N PRO A 75 0.18 -7.65 13.61
CA PRO A 75 1.63 -7.49 13.75
C PRO A 75 2.11 -7.72 15.19
N ILE A 76 1.33 -7.33 16.21
CA ILE A 76 1.65 -7.62 17.62
C ILE A 76 1.57 -9.12 17.90
N ILE A 77 0.49 -9.77 17.47
CA ILE A 77 0.30 -11.22 17.67
C ILE A 77 1.41 -11.99 16.97
N ALA A 78 1.75 -11.59 15.74
CA ALA A 78 2.86 -12.16 14.98
C ALA A 78 4.21 -11.94 15.69
N ALA A 79 4.48 -10.72 16.16
CA ALA A 79 5.72 -10.40 16.87
C ALA A 79 5.88 -11.22 18.16
N LEU A 80 4.79 -11.39 18.93
CA LEU A 80 4.77 -12.22 20.13
C LEU A 80 4.98 -13.70 19.79
N ALA A 81 4.32 -14.21 18.76
CA ALA A 81 4.51 -15.58 18.30
C ALA A 81 5.97 -15.82 17.87
N ILE A 82 6.56 -14.91 17.08
CA ILE A 82 7.96 -14.98 16.65
C ILE A 82 8.89 -14.93 17.87
N ALA A 83 8.63 -14.05 18.85
CA ALA A 83 9.44 -13.94 20.05
C ALA A 83 9.45 -15.25 20.86
N MET A 84 8.30 -15.92 20.98
CA MET A 84 8.18 -17.20 21.68
C MET A 84 8.80 -18.38 20.90
N LEU A 85 8.79 -18.32 19.57
CA LEU A 85 9.24 -19.39 18.67
C LEU A 85 10.75 -19.32 18.34
N GLY A 86 11.54 -18.56 19.10
CA GLY A 86 12.99 -18.46 18.91
C GLY A 86 13.46 -17.22 18.12
N GLY A 87 12.65 -16.16 18.08
CA GLY A 87 13.02 -14.86 17.52
C GLY A 87 12.98 -14.81 15.99
N LEU A 88 13.65 -13.79 15.40
CA LEU A 88 13.73 -13.60 13.94
C LEU A 88 14.70 -14.58 13.27
N THR A 89 14.54 -15.87 13.57
CA THR A 89 15.22 -16.99 12.94
C THR A 89 14.31 -17.63 11.88
N THR A 90 14.91 -18.40 10.97
CA THR A 90 14.15 -19.11 9.92
C THR A 90 13.08 -20.03 10.51
N GLU A 91 13.41 -20.76 11.58
CA GLU A 91 12.47 -21.64 12.28
C GLU A 91 11.39 -20.88 13.06
N GLY A 92 11.71 -19.70 13.61
CA GLY A 92 10.74 -18.89 14.35
C GLY A 92 9.65 -18.26 13.48
N ILE A 93 9.95 -17.96 12.21
CA ILE A 93 9.01 -17.31 11.28
C ILE A 93 8.17 -18.32 10.49
N ARG A 94 8.71 -19.52 10.20
CA ARG A 94 8.03 -20.57 9.40
C ARG A 94 6.61 -20.91 9.87
N PRO A 95 6.32 -21.09 11.18
CA PRO A 95 4.98 -21.41 11.65
C PRO A 95 3.92 -20.35 11.28
N LEU A 96 4.32 -19.07 11.18
CA LEU A 96 3.40 -17.99 10.81
C LEU A 96 2.94 -18.10 9.34
N PHE A 97 3.80 -18.61 8.46
CA PHE A 97 3.43 -18.85 7.06
C PHE A 97 2.42 -20.00 6.94
N TRP A 98 2.59 -21.08 7.72
CA TRP A 98 1.61 -22.16 7.79
C TRP A 98 0.28 -21.69 8.37
N LEU A 99 0.31 -20.87 9.43
CA LEU A 99 -0.89 -20.24 9.98
C LEU A 99 -1.60 -19.38 8.91
N SER A 100 -0.84 -18.58 8.15
CA SER A 100 -1.39 -17.75 7.07
C SER A 100 -1.99 -18.60 5.94
N ALA A 101 -1.39 -19.74 5.59
CA ALA A 101 -1.93 -20.68 4.63
C ALA A 101 -3.26 -21.29 5.11
N VAL A 102 -3.34 -21.69 6.39
CA VAL A 102 -4.59 -22.18 6.99
C VAL A 102 -5.68 -21.11 6.96
N VAL A 103 -5.36 -19.87 7.34
CA VAL A 103 -6.31 -18.75 7.27
C VAL A 103 -6.78 -18.53 5.83
N ALA A 104 -5.88 -18.52 4.84
CA ALA A 104 -6.24 -18.40 3.44
C ALA A 104 -7.17 -19.54 2.97
N MET A 105 -6.88 -20.79 3.38
CA MET A 105 -7.73 -21.94 3.06
C MET A 105 -9.11 -21.87 3.72
N THR A 106 -9.20 -21.42 4.97
CA THR A 106 -10.50 -21.21 5.63
C THR A 106 -11.30 -20.12 4.94
N ALA A 107 -10.67 -19.00 4.56
CA ALA A 107 -11.30 -17.94 3.78
C ALA A 107 -11.79 -18.45 2.41
N PHE A 108 -11.00 -19.30 1.74
CA PHE A 108 -11.41 -19.95 0.50
C PHE A 108 -12.69 -20.77 0.68
N LEU A 109 -12.75 -21.61 1.73
CA LEU A 109 -13.92 -22.45 2.00
C LEU A 109 -15.16 -21.62 2.31
N VAL A 110 -15.02 -20.54 3.09
CA VAL A 110 -16.12 -19.63 3.41
C VAL A 110 -16.64 -18.95 2.16
N VAL A 111 -15.75 -18.38 1.33
CA VAL A 111 -16.15 -17.72 0.07
C VAL A 111 -16.75 -18.74 -0.90
N TYR A 112 -16.16 -19.93 -1.04
CA TYR A 112 -16.68 -20.96 -1.94
C TYR A 112 -18.08 -21.44 -1.55
N LYS A 113 -18.37 -21.58 -0.24
CA LYS A 113 -19.67 -22.07 0.23
C LYS A 113 -20.74 -20.98 0.32
N TRP A 114 -20.38 -19.76 0.71
CA TRP A 114 -21.36 -18.73 1.09
C TRP A 114 -21.43 -17.55 0.13
N PHE A 115 -20.45 -17.35 -0.75
CA PHE A 115 -20.46 -16.24 -1.69
C PHE A 115 -21.18 -16.62 -2.99
N ASN A 116 -22.38 -16.09 -3.18
CA ASN A 116 -23.08 -16.18 -4.46
C ASN A 116 -22.57 -15.10 -5.41
N ASN A 117 -22.23 -15.51 -6.65
CA ASN A 117 -21.79 -14.57 -7.67
C ASN A 117 -22.91 -13.58 -8.02
N PRO A 118 -22.71 -12.27 -7.87
CA PRO A 118 -23.66 -11.29 -8.37
C PRO A 118 -23.68 -11.36 -9.90
N ASN A 119 -24.86 -11.15 -10.50
CA ASN A 119 -24.99 -11.02 -11.95
C ASN A 119 -24.37 -9.70 -12.39
N ILE A 120 -23.10 -9.74 -12.80
CA ILE A 120 -22.37 -8.58 -13.32
C ILE A 120 -22.73 -8.41 -14.80
N PRO A 121 -23.29 -7.27 -15.23
CA PRO A 121 -23.48 -6.99 -16.65
C PRO A 121 -22.12 -7.01 -17.37
N LYS A 122 -22.06 -7.69 -18.53
CA LYS A 122 -20.84 -7.77 -19.36
C LYS A 122 -20.31 -6.36 -19.62
N SER A 123 -19.02 -6.13 -19.36
CA SER A 123 -18.39 -4.83 -19.59
C SER A 123 -18.53 -4.42 -21.06
N ALA A 124 -18.98 -3.19 -21.29
CA ALA A 124 -19.05 -2.60 -22.62
C ALA A 124 -17.67 -2.62 -23.32
N GLU A 125 -17.71 -2.72 -24.65
CA GLU A 125 -16.55 -2.89 -25.54
C GLU A 125 -15.31 -2.06 -25.13
N THR A 126 -14.17 -2.74 -25.11
CA THR A 126 -12.86 -2.12 -24.95
C THR A 126 -12.60 -1.16 -26.12
N GLN A 127 -12.68 0.15 -25.87
CA GLN A 127 -12.06 1.11 -26.78
C GLN A 127 -10.57 0.77 -26.94
N SER A 128 -10.03 1.00 -28.14
CA SER A 128 -8.61 0.76 -28.42
C SER A 128 -7.72 1.53 -27.44
N PHE A 129 -6.86 0.80 -26.71
CA PHE A 129 -6.01 1.34 -25.65
C PHE A 129 -5.11 2.50 -26.12
N THR A 130 -4.63 2.45 -27.36
CA THR A 130 -3.78 3.49 -27.96
C THR A 130 -4.53 4.79 -28.19
N HIS A 131 -5.80 4.70 -28.58
CA HIS A 131 -6.68 5.86 -28.73
C HIS A 131 -6.98 6.48 -27.35
N GLY A 132 -7.21 5.65 -26.34
CA GLY A 132 -7.38 6.08 -24.95
C GLY A 132 -6.18 6.87 -24.42
N ILE A 133 -4.95 6.39 -24.65
CA ILE A 133 -3.73 7.11 -24.24
C ILE A 133 -3.63 8.48 -24.89
N ARG A 134 -3.88 8.58 -26.21
CA ARG A 134 -3.82 9.86 -26.91
C ARG A 134 -4.83 10.86 -26.33
N ARG A 135 -6.05 10.40 -26.04
CA ARG A 135 -7.11 11.21 -25.42
C ARG A 135 -6.75 11.65 -24.01
N ILE A 136 -6.09 10.81 -23.21
CA ILE A 136 -5.62 11.18 -21.86
C ILE A 136 -4.67 12.39 -21.92
N PHE A 137 -3.74 12.41 -22.88
CA PHE A 137 -2.81 13.53 -23.02
C PHE A 137 -3.45 14.81 -23.58
N SER A 138 -4.55 14.71 -24.32
CA SER A 138 -5.26 15.90 -24.85
C SER A 138 -6.35 16.43 -23.92
N GLU A 139 -7.12 15.55 -23.28
CA GLU A 139 -8.30 15.91 -22.46
C GLU A 139 -7.96 16.00 -20.97
N GLY A 140 -6.94 15.25 -20.52
CA GLY A 140 -6.55 15.18 -19.12
C GLY A 140 -5.82 16.44 -18.62
N VAL A 141 -6.00 16.75 -17.34
CA VAL A 141 -5.45 17.95 -16.72
C VAL A 141 -4.05 17.67 -16.17
N LYS A 142 -3.01 18.25 -16.80
CA LYS A 142 -1.60 18.15 -16.35
C LYS A 142 -1.12 16.70 -16.12
N VAL A 143 -1.63 15.74 -16.91
CA VAL A 143 -1.35 14.30 -16.76
C VAL A 143 0.13 13.93 -16.75
N LYS A 144 0.98 14.62 -17.54
CA LYS A 144 2.44 14.40 -17.53
C LYS A 144 3.06 14.72 -16.17
N ARG A 145 2.63 15.83 -15.55
CA ARG A 145 3.12 16.24 -14.22
C ARG A 145 2.59 15.30 -13.14
N TRP A 146 1.34 14.86 -13.27
CA TRP A 146 0.80 13.86 -12.37
C TRP A 146 1.52 12.52 -12.49
N GLY A 147 1.90 12.08 -13.70
CA GLY A 147 2.70 10.86 -13.88
C GLY A 147 4.03 10.92 -13.13
N ALA A 148 4.74 12.06 -13.20
CA ALA A 148 5.96 12.28 -12.42
C ALA A 148 5.69 12.33 -10.90
N TYR A 149 4.62 13.02 -10.48
CA TYR A 149 4.18 13.03 -9.10
C TYR A 149 3.90 11.61 -8.57
N TYR A 150 3.17 10.82 -9.36
CA TYR A 150 2.77 9.46 -9.04
C TYR A 150 3.97 8.52 -8.92
N ALA A 151 4.99 8.71 -9.76
CA ALA A 151 6.26 7.99 -9.63
C ALA A 151 6.93 8.25 -8.27
N LEU A 152 6.98 9.52 -7.82
CA LEU A 152 7.56 9.88 -6.52
C LEU A 152 6.69 9.44 -5.33
N MET A 153 5.37 9.54 -5.46
CA MET A 153 4.39 9.07 -4.47
C MET A 153 4.52 7.56 -4.21
N THR A 154 4.89 6.78 -5.22
CA THR A 154 4.94 5.31 -5.14
C THR A 154 6.25 4.77 -4.58
N LEU A 155 7.31 5.59 -4.54
CA LEU A 155 8.62 5.20 -3.98
C LEU A 155 8.55 4.68 -2.53
N PRO A 156 7.89 5.35 -1.57
CA PRO A 156 7.74 4.85 -0.20
C PRO A 156 7.11 3.46 -0.12
N TRP A 157 6.19 3.12 -1.02
CA TRP A 157 5.51 1.83 -1.01
C TRP A 157 6.46 0.70 -1.40
N TYR A 158 7.34 0.94 -2.37
CA TYR A 158 8.29 -0.05 -2.85
C TYR A 158 9.60 -0.09 -2.07
N MET A 159 10.03 1.03 -1.46
CA MET A 159 11.20 1.08 -0.57
C MET A 159 10.83 0.90 0.91
N GLY A 160 9.55 0.79 1.25
CA GLY A 160 9.07 0.74 2.63
C GLY A 160 9.60 -0.46 3.42
N PHE A 161 9.99 -1.54 2.75
CA PHE A 161 10.58 -2.71 3.42
C PHE A 161 11.95 -2.43 4.06
N TYR A 162 12.66 -1.38 3.63
CA TYR A 162 13.92 -0.96 4.27
C TYR A 162 13.70 -0.31 5.64
N ILE A 163 12.50 0.19 5.95
CA ILE A 163 12.19 0.86 7.22
C ILE A 163 12.29 -0.10 8.41
N PRO A 164 11.55 -1.24 8.44
CA PRO A 164 11.70 -2.22 9.52
C PRO A 164 13.08 -2.88 9.51
N LEU A 165 13.70 -3.05 8.33
CA LEU A 165 15.07 -3.56 8.22
C LEU A 165 16.09 -2.61 8.89
N TYR A 166 15.98 -1.30 8.66
CA TYR A 166 16.81 -0.28 9.29
C TYR A 166 16.61 -0.26 10.81
N ALA A 167 15.37 -0.33 11.28
CA ALA A 167 15.07 -0.38 12.71
C ALA A 167 15.72 -1.62 13.38
N LYS A 168 15.71 -2.77 12.72
CA LYS A 168 16.34 -3.99 13.22
C LYS A 168 17.87 -3.92 13.19
N GLU A 169 18.46 -3.76 12.00
CA GLU A 169 19.91 -3.92 11.79
C GLU A 169 20.73 -2.75 12.33
N ILE A 170 20.19 -1.53 12.28
CA ILE A 170 20.93 -0.32 12.66
C ILE A 170 20.55 0.18 14.05
N LYS A 171 19.28 0.05 14.43
CA LYS A 171 18.78 0.51 15.73
C LYS A 171 18.61 -0.61 16.77
N GLY A 172 18.86 -1.87 16.39
CA GLY A 172 18.76 -3.00 17.31
C GLY A 172 17.34 -3.25 17.81
N ALA A 173 16.31 -2.86 17.04
CA ALA A 173 14.92 -3.09 17.41
C ALA A 173 14.63 -4.58 17.55
N ASP A 174 14.00 -4.95 18.67
CA ASP A 174 13.52 -6.31 18.88
C ASP A 174 12.24 -6.59 18.07
N THR A 175 11.81 -7.86 18.07
CA THR A 175 10.60 -8.29 17.36
C THR A 175 9.37 -7.51 17.79
N LEU A 176 9.24 -7.25 19.09
CA LEU A 176 8.09 -6.57 19.66
C LEU A 176 8.02 -5.11 19.22
N VAL A 177 9.13 -4.37 19.24
CA VAL A 177 9.21 -2.99 18.74
C VAL A 177 8.86 -2.95 17.26
N LEU A 178 9.35 -3.88 16.43
CA LEU A 178 8.99 -3.93 15.01
C LEU A 178 7.48 -4.17 14.79
N GLY A 179 6.87 -5.08 15.56
CA GLY A 179 5.43 -5.31 15.52
C GLY A 179 4.62 -4.10 16.01
N LEU A 180 5.10 -3.42 17.04
CA LEU A 180 4.48 -2.19 17.57
C LEU A 180 4.63 -1.00 16.63
N MET A 181 5.72 -0.91 15.85
CA MET A 181 5.89 0.10 14.81
C MET A 181 4.81 -0.04 13.72
N ASP A 182 4.58 -1.26 13.22
CA ASP A 182 3.56 -1.53 12.19
C ASP A 182 2.13 -1.39 12.75
N SER A 183 1.92 -1.78 14.00
CA SER A 183 0.64 -1.56 14.68
C SER A 183 0.38 -0.07 14.90
N GLY A 184 1.41 0.70 15.26
CA GLY A 184 1.35 2.15 15.37
C GLY A 184 1.00 2.83 14.04
N TYR A 185 1.58 2.34 12.93
CA TYR A 185 1.23 2.77 11.58
C TYR A 185 -0.28 2.61 11.32
N TRP A 186 -0.83 1.42 11.55
CA TRP A 186 -2.26 1.16 11.31
C TRP A 186 -3.15 1.90 12.30
N LEU A 187 -2.72 2.06 13.55
CA LEU A 187 -3.45 2.84 14.55
C LEU A 187 -3.62 4.30 14.08
N ALA A 188 -2.54 4.91 13.61
CA ALA A 188 -2.58 6.26 13.07
C ALA A 188 -3.52 6.35 11.85
N VAL A 189 -3.45 5.38 10.94
CA VAL A 189 -4.34 5.32 9.77
C VAL A 189 -5.80 5.22 10.19
N VAL A 190 -6.16 4.30 11.08
CA VAL A 190 -7.56 4.06 11.49
C VAL A 190 -8.13 5.27 12.23
N LEU A 191 -7.39 5.81 13.20
CA LEU A 191 -7.84 6.94 14.00
C LEU A 191 -7.97 8.22 13.16
N LEU A 192 -7.07 8.41 12.19
CA LEU A 192 -6.99 9.65 11.43
C LEU A 192 -7.63 9.59 10.03
N ALA A 193 -8.05 8.42 9.53
CA ALA A 193 -8.65 8.30 8.21
C ALA A 193 -9.88 9.21 8.03
N ILE A 194 -10.81 9.18 8.99
CA ILE A 194 -12.03 10.01 8.97
C ILE A 194 -11.69 11.51 9.07
N PRO A 195 -10.95 12.00 10.09
CA PRO A 195 -10.68 13.42 10.20
C PRO A 195 -9.81 13.94 9.04
N VAL A 196 -8.88 13.14 8.51
CA VAL A 196 -8.11 13.51 7.32
C VAL A 196 -8.99 13.59 6.08
N GLY A 197 -9.94 12.65 5.90
CA GLY A 197 -10.94 12.72 4.83
C GLY A 197 -11.77 14.00 4.91
N LEU A 198 -12.32 14.31 6.08
CA LEU A 198 -13.08 15.54 6.32
C LEU A 198 -12.22 16.80 6.10
N ALA A 199 -10.95 16.77 6.49
CA ALA A 199 -10.02 17.85 6.23
C ALA A 199 -9.73 18.01 4.73
N ALA A 200 -9.61 16.91 3.99
CA ALA A 200 -9.44 16.91 2.54
C ALA A 200 -10.65 17.51 1.81
N ASP A 201 -11.86 17.25 2.29
CA ASP A 201 -13.09 17.82 1.74
C ASP A 201 -13.25 19.31 2.08
N ARG A 202 -12.90 19.73 3.32
CA ARG A 202 -13.05 21.12 3.79
C ARG A 202 -11.93 22.06 3.36
N LEU A 203 -10.67 21.66 3.57
CA LEU A 203 -9.48 22.48 3.28
C LEU A 203 -9.00 22.33 1.84
N GLY A 204 -9.48 21.27 1.16
CA GLY A 204 -9.04 20.86 -0.16
C GLY A 204 -7.89 19.85 -0.10
N ARG A 205 -8.01 18.80 -0.92
CA ARG A 205 -7.09 17.65 -0.99
C ARG A 205 -5.62 18.03 -1.12
N LYS A 206 -5.32 19.03 -1.95
CA LYS A 206 -3.95 19.54 -2.15
C LYS A 206 -3.31 20.04 -0.85
N ARG A 207 -4.05 20.80 -0.03
CA ARG A 207 -3.54 21.33 1.24
C ARG A 207 -3.39 20.22 2.27
N THR A 208 -4.32 19.28 2.30
CA THR A 208 -4.24 18.11 3.18
C THR A 208 -3.00 17.27 2.88
N ILE A 209 -2.74 16.92 1.62
CA ILE A 209 -1.52 16.17 1.24
C ILE A 209 -0.24 16.96 1.64
N ALA A 210 -0.24 18.28 1.42
CA ALA A 210 0.88 19.14 1.80
C ALA A 210 1.11 19.21 3.33
N ALA A 211 0.08 18.98 4.14
CA ALA A 211 0.21 18.91 5.60
C ALA A 211 0.64 17.52 6.10
N LEU A 212 0.18 16.44 5.45
CA LEU A 212 0.52 15.06 5.84
C LEU A 212 1.96 14.67 5.46
N THR A 213 2.45 15.17 4.32
CA THR A 213 3.77 14.77 3.79
C THR A 213 4.93 15.17 4.73
N PRO A 214 4.97 16.39 5.32
CA PRO A 214 5.97 16.74 6.33
C PRO A 214 5.92 15.86 7.57
N LEU A 215 4.74 15.42 8.03
CA LEU A 215 4.59 14.51 9.17
C LEU A 215 5.21 13.14 8.88
N TYR A 216 5.02 12.63 7.66
CA TYR A 216 5.72 11.43 7.20
C TYR A 216 7.24 11.63 7.18
N CYS A 217 7.73 12.73 6.60
CA CYS A 217 9.17 13.03 6.58
C CYS A 217 9.75 13.16 8.00
N LEU A 218 9.01 13.76 8.93
CA LEU A 218 9.38 13.83 10.35
C LEU A 218 9.52 12.43 10.95
N GLY A 219 8.61 11.49 10.61
CA GLY A 219 8.71 10.09 11.01
C GLY A 219 9.99 9.43 10.51
N LEU A 220 10.38 9.65 9.25
CA LEU A 220 11.65 9.15 8.71
C LEU A 220 12.87 9.75 9.42
N MET A 221 12.85 11.05 9.73
CA MET A 221 13.97 11.69 10.43
C MET A 221 14.06 11.19 11.88
N LEU A 222 12.94 11.07 12.58
CA LEU A 222 12.90 10.51 13.93
C LEU A 222 13.43 9.08 13.98
N LEU A 223 13.14 8.27 12.97
CA LEU A 223 13.70 6.92 12.84
C LEU A 223 15.24 6.96 12.74
N GLY A 224 15.79 7.92 11.98
CA GLY A 224 17.24 8.12 11.85
C GLY A 224 17.91 8.47 13.18
N TYR A 225 17.29 9.34 13.98
CA TYR A 225 17.83 9.81 15.26
C TYR A 225 17.39 8.99 16.48
N ALA A 226 16.52 8.00 16.32
CA ALA A 226 15.92 7.27 17.42
C ALA A 226 16.99 6.68 18.38
N PRO A 227 16.97 7.06 19.67
CA PRO A 227 17.85 6.52 20.70
C PRO A 227 17.23 5.33 21.46
N GLY A 228 15.94 5.00 21.24
CA GLY A 228 15.27 3.90 21.94
C GLY A 228 13.95 3.46 21.32
N GLY A 229 13.42 2.32 21.80
CA GLY A 229 12.25 1.64 21.22
C GLY A 229 10.97 2.48 21.16
N LEU A 230 10.72 3.33 22.16
CA LEU A 230 9.54 4.21 22.16
C LEU A 230 9.55 5.19 20.97
N ILE A 231 10.71 5.77 20.66
CA ILE A 231 10.84 6.73 19.54
C ILE A 231 10.72 6.00 18.20
N LEU A 232 11.15 4.74 18.11
CA LEU A 232 10.90 3.89 16.95
C LEU A 232 9.41 3.66 16.72
N ILE A 233 8.64 3.37 17.78
CA ILE A 233 7.18 3.18 17.70
C ILE A 233 6.49 4.47 17.24
N ILE A 234 6.88 5.62 17.81
CA ILE A 234 6.37 6.94 17.39
C ILE A 234 6.70 7.19 15.91
N ALA A 235 7.93 6.87 15.48
CA ALA A 235 8.30 6.97 14.07
C ALA A 235 7.45 6.05 13.18
N GLY A 236 7.15 4.82 13.62
CA GLY A 236 6.22 3.91 12.93
C GLY A 236 4.81 4.48 12.79
N ALA A 237 4.27 5.07 13.85
CA ALA A 237 2.97 5.75 13.80
C ALA A 237 2.97 6.95 12.83
N LEU A 238 4.05 7.75 12.83
CA LEU A 238 4.21 8.85 11.88
C LEU A 238 4.35 8.37 10.43
N ASN A 239 4.88 7.15 10.20
CA ASN A 239 4.90 6.59 8.86
C ASN A 239 3.48 6.34 8.32
N GLY A 240 2.48 6.14 9.19
CA GLY A 240 1.06 5.99 8.81
C GLY A 240 0.50 7.16 8.00
N PHE A 241 1.07 8.36 8.14
CA PHE A 241 0.69 9.53 7.34
C PHE A 241 0.92 9.33 5.84
N THR A 242 1.81 8.42 5.43
CA THR A 242 2.00 8.08 4.00
C THR A 242 0.76 7.43 3.39
N MET A 243 0.06 6.56 4.13
CA MET A 243 -1.18 5.92 3.67
C MET A 243 -2.31 6.93 3.59
N LEU A 244 -2.44 7.79 4.60
CA LEU A 244 -3.45 8.84 4.63
C LEU A 244 -3.28 9.82 3.45
N ALA A 245 -2.04 10.17 3.13
CA ALA A 245 -1.71 10.94 1.92
C ALA A 245 -2.07 10.14 0.65
N GLY A 246 -1.70 8.86 0.58
CA GLY A 246 -1.97 7.98 -0.56
C GLY A 246 -3.45 7.81 -0.90
N VAL A 247 -4.33 7.72 0.10
CA VAL A 247 -5.80 7.67 -0.11
C VAL A 247 -6.28 8.99 -0.73
N THR A 248 -5.80 10.12 -0.22
CA THR A 248 -6.15 11.44 -0.74
C THR A 248 -5.62 11.64 -2.16
N GLU A 249 -4.39 11.21 -2.45
CA GLU A 249 -3.77 11.23 -3.77
C GLU A 249 -4.53 10.35 -4.78
N SER A 250 -5.01 9.18 -4.35
CA SER A 250 -5.79 8.27 -5.19
C SER A 250 -7.11 8.92 -5.64
N SER A 251 -7.77 9.66 -4.76
CA SER A 251 -8.99 10.41 -5.10
C SER A 251 -8.72 11.55 -6.11
N MET A 252 -7.59 12.26 -6.00
CA MET A 252 -7.21 13.27 -6.99
C MET A 252 -6.90 12.63 -8.35
N THR A 253 -6.30 11.43 -8.37
CA THR A 253 -5.88 10.74 -9.59
C THR A 253 -7.05 10.47 -10.54
N VAL A 254 -8.22 10.12 -10.01
CA VAL A 254 -9.41 9.80 -10.82
C VAL A 254 -10.12 11.03 -11.40
N GLU A 255 -9.90 12.22 -10.83
CA GLU A 255 -10.56 13.46 -11.27
C GLU A 255 -9.75 14.28 -12.29
N LEU A 256 -8.56 13.77 -12.67
CA LEU A 256 -7.71 14.42 -13.68
C LEU A 256 -8.10 14.06 -15.11
N VAL A 257 -8.85 12.99 -15.29
CA VAL A 257 -9.24 12.45 -16.60
C VAL A 257 -10.74 12.18 -16.64
N PRO A 258 -11.36 12.25 -17.84
CA PRO A 258 -12.73 11.80 -18.07
C PRO A 258 -12.98 10.36 -17.61
N ARG A 259 -14.21 10.08 -17.14
CA ARG A 259 -14.60 8.77 -16.58
C ARG A 259 -14.46 7.61 -17.58
N ASP A 260 -14.68 7.87 -18.87
CA ASP A 260 -14.53 6.90 -19.97
C ASP A 260 -13.06 6.51 -20.22
N LEU A 261 -12.09 7.31 -19.77
CA LEU A 261 -10.66 7.06 -19.96
C LEU A 261 -9.97 6.45 -18.74
N LEU A 262 -10.69 6.20 -17.64
CA LEU A 262 -10.12 5.68 -16.39
C LEU A 262 -9.36 4.36 -16.60
N GLY A 263 -9.87 3.45 -17.44
CA GLY A 263 -9.20 2.17 -17.74
C GLY A 263 -7.81 2.36 -18.36
N SER A 264 -7.71 3.18 -19.42
CA SER A 264 -6.43 3.53 -20.04
C SER A 264 -5.51 4.31 -19.10
N TRP A 265 -6.08 5.15 -18.24
CA TRP A 265 -5.32 5.97 -17.28
C TRP A 265 -4.66 5.11 -16.20
N PHE A 266 -5.41 4.22 -15.57
CA PHE A 266 -4.84 3.26 -14.62
C PHE A 266 -3.86 2.29 -15.29
N GLY A 267 -4.06 1.94 -16.57
CA GLY A 267 -3.07 1.19 -17.35
C GLY A 267 -1.73 1.94 -17.50
N LEU A 268 -1.77 3.23 -17.85
CA LEU A 268 -0.57 4.08 -17.95
C LEU A 268 0.11 4.26 -16.59
N LEU A 269 -0.66 4.54 -15.53
CA LEU A 269 -0.12 4.65 -14.17
C LEU A 269 0.45 3.32 -13.67
N GLY A 270 -0.18 2.19 -14.02
CA GLY A 270 0.33 0.85 -13.74
C GLY A 270 1.67 0.59 -14.41
N PHE A 271 1.86 1.04 -15.65
CA PHE A 271 3.17 0.99 -16.32
C PHE A 271 4.24 1.81 -15.58
N ILE A 272 3.91 3.04 -15.18
CA ILE A 272 4.81 3.89 -14.37
C ILE A 272 5.16 3.18 -13.05
N MET A 273 4.16 2.62 -12.36
CA MET A 273 4.40 1.86 -11.12
C MET A 273 5.27 0.64 -11.35
N GLY A 274 5.09 -0.07 -12.46
CA GLY A 274 5.93 -1.22 -12.81
C GLY A 274 7.40 -0.82 -12.97
N LEU A 275 7.67 0.29 -13.65
CA LEU A 275 9.03 0.83 -13.77
C LEU A 275 9.60 1.24 -12.40
N VAL A 276 8.81 1.94 -11.58
CA VAL A 276 9.26 2.34 -10.23
C VAL A 276 9.52 1.11 -9.36
N ASN A 277 8.64 0.11 -9.37
CA ASN A 277 8.80 -1.13 -8.63
C ASN A 277 10.08 -1.88 -9.04
N PHE A 278 10.42 -1.88 -10.33
CA PHE A 278 11.68 -2.47 -10.79
C PHE A 278 12.91 -1.69 -10.31
N ILE A 279 12.90 -0.36 -10.41
CA ILE A 279 14.05 0.50 -10.13
C ILE A 279 14.26 0.73 -8.62
N ALA A 280 13.18 0.88 -7.86
CA ALA A 280 13.22 1.30 -6.46
C ALA A 280 13.99 0.34 -5.54
N PRO A 281 13.75 -0.99 -5.52
CA PRO A 281 14.51 -1.92 -4.70
C PRO A 281 16.00 -1.95 -5.07
N ILE A 282 16.33 -1.85 -6.36
CA ILE A 282 17.74 -1.81 -6.83
C ILE A 282 18.43 -0.55 -6.30
N LEU A 283 17.80 0.62 -6.45
CA LEU A 283 18.31 1.87 -5.89
C LEU A 283 18.41 1.79 -4.36
N GLY A 284 17.41 1.22 -3.70
CA GLY A 284 17.40 1.05 -2.24
C GLY A 284 18.56 0.16 -1.76
N GLY A 285 18.86 -0.93 -2.47
CA GLY A 285 19.98 -1.81 -2.17
C GLY A 285 21.33 -1.13 -2.39
N PHE A 286 21.47 -0.35 -3.46
CA PHE A 286 22.68 0.46 -3.69
C PHE A 286 22.88 1.49 -2.57
N LEU A 287 21.82 2.22 -2.19
CA LEU A 287 21.87 3.20 -1.11
C LEU A 287 22.18 2.55 0.25
N TRP A 288 21.65 1.35 0.50
CA TRP A 288 21.92 0.57 1.70
C TRP A 288 23.42 0.27 1.86
N ASN A 289 24.09 -0.11 0.76
CA ASN A 289 25.52 -0.43 0.76
C ASN A 289 26.42 0.79 1.04
N VAL A 290 25.97 2.00 0.67
CA VAL A 290 26.71 3.24 0.96
C VAL A 290 26.51 3.64 2.42
N ASN A 291 25.26 3.86 2.83
CA ASN A 291 24.88 4.08 4.22
C ASN A 291 23.36 3.87 4.34
N PRO A 292 22.90 2.97 5.23
CA PRO A 292 21.47 2.71 5.43
C PRO A 292 20.64 3.97 5.76
N THR A 293 21.23 4.97 6.40
CA THR A 293 20.55 6.24 6.74
C THR A 293 20.23 7.06 5.49
N THR A 294 21.00 6.91 4.40
CA THR A 294 20.78 7.62 3.13
C THR A 294 19.43 7.27 2.53
N ILE A 295 18.89 6.08 2.76
CA ILE A 295 17.55 5.70 2.29
C ILE A 295 16.49 6.60 2.92
N LEU A 296 16.60 6.91 4.21
CA LEU A 296 15.65 7.77 4.93
C LEU A 296 15.69 9.20 4.38
N TYR A 297 16.89 9.74 4.15
CA TYR A 297 17.06 11.06 3.53
C TYR A 297 16.56 11.08 2.09
N PHE A 298 16.85 10.04 1.31
CA PHE A 298 16.38 9.91 -0.07
C PHE A 298 14.85 9.90 -0.15
N LEU A 299 14.19 9.09 0.70
CA LEU A 299 12.73 9.07 0.79
C LEU A 299 12.18 10.42 1.22
N ALA A 300 12.77 11.07 2.23
CA ALA A 300 12.32 12.40 2.66
C ALA A 300 12.45 13.46 1.55
N VAL A 301 13.59 13.49 0.85
CA VAL A 301 13.84 14.43 -0.25
C VAL A 301 12.88 14.19 -1.42
N THR A 302 12.64 12.93 -1.81
CA THR A 302 11.68 12.61 -2.88
C THR A 302 10.25 13.00 -2.51
N GLN A 303 9.88 12.85 -1.24
CA GLN A 303 8.57 13.29 -0.74
C GLN A 303 8.45 14.82 -0.62
N ILE A 304 9.54 15.54 -0.36
CA ILE A 304 9.52 17.01 -0.43
C ILE A 304 9.43 17.46 -1.90
N LEU A 305 10.15 16.80 -2.81
CA LEU A 305 10.11 17.11 -4.23
C LEU A 305 8.71 16.92 -4.82
N LYS A 306 7.97 15.87 -4.42
CA LYS A 306 6.58 15.70 -4.87
C LYS A 306 5.69 16.87 -4.45
N LEU A 307 5.93 17.52 -3.31
CA LEU A 307 5.17 18.71 -2.89
C LEU A 307 5.39 19.89 -3.84
N GLY A 308 6.61 20.05 -4.37
CA GLY A 308 6.90 21.03 -5.42
C GLY A 308 6.07 20.79 -6.68
N ILE A 309 5.95 19.53 -7.12
CA ILE A 309 5.11 19.17 -8.27
C ILE A 309 3.62 19.38 -7.94
N LEU A 310 3.18 18.98 -6.75
CA LEU A 310 1.82 19.17 -6.25
C LEU A 310 1.43 20.65 -6.21
N ALA A 311 2.35 21.54 -5.84
CA ALA A 311 2.13 22.99 -5.85
C ALA A 311 1.73 23.49 -7.25
N THR A 312 2.20 22.83 -8.32
CA THR A 312 1.82 23.17 -9.69
C THR A 312 0.49 22.57 -10.15
N MET A 313 -0.10 21.63 -9.41
CA MET A 313 -1.40 21.03 -9.74
C MET A 313 -2.57 21.97 -9.38
N PRO A 314 -3.68 21.94 -10.15
CA PRO A 314 -4.88 22.72 -9.84
C PRO A 314 -5.45 22.33 -8.47
N SER A 315 -5.96 23.31 -7.73
CA SER A 315 -6.58 23.10 -6.42
C SER A 315 -7.99 22.55 -6.50
N LYS A 316 -8.71 22.83 -7.60
CA LYS A 316 -10.03 22.28 -7.89
C LYS A 316 -9.93 21.27 -9.04
N PRO A 317 -10.48 20.06 -8.90
CA PRO A 317 -10.51 19.09 -9.98
C PRO A 317 -11.45 19.55 -11.09
N LYS A 318 -11.09 19.31 -12.36
CA LYS A 318 -11.91 19.71 -13.52
C LYS A 318 -13.12 18.78 -13.70
N TYR A 319 -13.00 17.53 -13.24
CA TYR A 319 -13.98 16.46 -13.45
C TYR A 319 -14.57 15.90 -12.14
N SER A 320 -14.54 16.68 -11.04
CA SER A 320 -15.17 16.28 -9.76
C SER A 320 -16.69 16.19 -9.86
#